data_AF-Q8TPI0-F1
#
_entry.id   AF-Q8TPI0-F1
#
_cell.length_a   1.000
_cell.length_b   1.000
_cell.length_c   1.000
_cell.angle_alpha   90.00
_cell.angle_beta   90.00
_cell.angle_gamma   90.00
#
_symmetry.space_group_name_H-M   'P 1'
#
loop_
_entity.id
_entity.type
_entity.pdbx_description
1 polymer ?
#
loop_
_entity_poly.entity_id
_entity_poly.type
_entity_poly.pdbx_seq_one_letter_code
_entity_poly.pdbx_strand_id
1 'polypeptide(L)'
;MIKEQDLSNLLHEGKLIELCNEINNFDQWKLNKWYEMEEKEYILPLKSGSDIDKSKILNASCIMGIKLVKDKVTSTQLRRLLNGFQIVKEKTKKSGLKTTHISKLKLNLAYVTARNYNIKRLTDLLDSLLDRERFPENTDLTEHFDSVVTLLEGVIVYHKLAGGRD
;
A
#
# COMPACT_ATOMS: atom_id res chain seq x y z
N MET A 1 -7.50 -18.65 22.23
CA MET A 1 -6.45 -18.50 21.20
C MET A 1 -7.15 -18.04 19.93
N ILE A 2 -6.85 -16.84 19.44
CA ILE A 2 -7.48 -16.24 18.26
C ILE A 2 -7.13 -17.09 17.03
N LYS A 3 -8.11 -17.34 16.16
CA LYS A 3 -7.96 -18.10 14.91
C LYS A 3 -7.73 -17.15 13.74
N GLU A 4 -7.18 -17.66 12.64
CA GLU A 4 -6.98 -16.91 11.39
C GLU A 4 -8.31 -16.29 10.90
N GLN A 5 -9.41 -17.04 11.07
CA GLN A 5 -10.76 -16.59 10.74
C GLN A 5 -11.19 -15.33 11.50
N ASP A 6 -10.77 -15.17 12.75
CA ASP A 6 -11.15 -14.01 13.56
C ASP A 6 -10.51 -12.73 12.98
N LEU A 7 -9.26 -12.82 12.48
CA LEU A 7 -8.59 -11.71 11.80
C LEU A 7 -9.29 -11.35 10.48
N SER A 8 -9.68 -12.35 9.68
CA SER A 8 -10.44 -12.11 8.45
C SER A 8 -11.81 -11.49 8.73
N ASN A 9 -12.50 -11.90 9.79
CA ASN A 9 -13.76 -11.30 10.19
C ASN A 9 -13.56 -9.81 10.56
N LEU A 10 -12.53 -9.48 11.35
CA LEU A 10 -12.22 -8.09 11.68
C LEU A 10 -11.90 -7.25 10.43
N LEU A 11 -11.16 -7.81 9.48
CA LEU A 11 -10.85 -7.17 8.20
C LEU A 11 -12.14 -6.90 7.39
N HIS A 12 -12.98 -7.91 7.21
CA HIS A 12 -14.19 -7.83 6.38
C HIS A 12 -15.28 -6.96 6.99
N GLU A 13 -15.36 -6.91 8.32
CA GLU A 13 -16.24 -6.01 9.06
C GLU A 13 -15.71 -4.56 9.12
N GLY A 14 -14.51 -4.28 8.58
CA GLY A 14 -13.91 -2.95 8.61
C GLY A 14 -13.37 -2.53 9.99
N LYS A 15 -13.20 -3.47 10.92
CA LYS A 15 -12.65 -3.26 12.27
C LYS A 15 -11.12 -3.22 12.26
N LEU A 16 -10.56 -2.35 11.41
CA LEU A 16 -9.14 -2.36 11.05
C LEU A 16 -8.21 -1.94 12.20
N ILE A 17 -8.68 -1.09 13.12
CA ILE A 17 -7.93 -0.71 14.33
C ILE A 17 -7.81 -1.91 15.28
N GLU A 18 -8.91 -2.62 15.50
CA GLU A 18 -8.94 -3.82 16.35
C GLU A 18 -8.06 -4.92 15.75
N LEU A 19 -8.17 -5.13 14.43
CA LEU A 19 -7.27 -6.03 13.69
C LEU A 19 -5.78 -5.70 13.95
N CYS A 20 -5.38 -4.43 13.83
CA CYS A 20 -3.99 -4.00 14.09
C CYS A 20 -3.54 -4.22 15.54
N ASN A 21 -4.46 -4.20 16.51
CA ASN A 21 -4.13 -4.47 17.91
C ASN A 21 -3.93 -5.98 18.13
N GLU A 22 -4.77 -6.82 17.52
CA GLU A 22 -4.76 -8.27 17.73
C GLU A 22 -3.56 -8.98 17.10
N ILE A 23 -3.03 -8.47 15.98
CA ILE A 23 -1.87 -9.06 15.29
C ILE A 23 -0.59 -9.10 16.13
N ASN A 24 -0.49 -8.27 17.18
CA ASN A 24 0.68 -8.26 18.07
C ASN A 24 0.75 -9.51 18.95
N ASN A 25 -0.40 -10.13 19.22
CA ASN A 25 -0.53 -11.33 20.03
C ASN A 25 -0.60 -12.61 19.17
N PHE A 26 -0.47 -12.46 17.86
CA PHE A 26 -0.69 -13.55 16.91
C PHE A 26 0.61 -14.26 16.54
N ASP A 27 0.53 -15.58 16.42
CA ASP A 27 1.66 -16.41 15.99
C ASP A 27 2.11 -16.01 14.56
N GLN A 28 3.42 -15.94 14.35
CA GLN A 28 4.00 -15.43 13.10
C GLN A 28 3.67 -16.31 11.89
N TRP A 29 3.64 -17.63 12.06
CA TRP A 29 3.31 -18.55 10.97
C TRP A 29 1.85 -18.39 10.56
N LYS A 30 0.93 -18.33 11.54
CA LYS A 30 -0.50 -18.10 11.26
C LYS A 30 -0.76 -16.73 10.63
N LEU A 31 -0.05 -15.69 11.05
CA LEU A 31 -0.18 -14.36 10.46
C LEU A 31 0.27 -14.34 8.99
N ASN A 32 1.36 -15.04 8.65
CA ASN A 32 1.80 -15.17 7.27
C ASN A 32 0.77 -15.91 6.41
N LYS A 33 0.17 -16.97 6.94
CA LYS A 33 -0.88 -17.72 6.25
C LYS A 33 -2.14 -16.88 6.04
N TRP A 34 -2.57 -16.12 7.06
CA TRP A 34 -3.64 -15.13 6.94
C TRP A 34 -3.31 -14.11 5.85
N TYR A 35 -2.10 -13.54 5.87
CA TYR A 35 -1.65 -12.59 4.86
C TYR A 35 -1.73 -13.15 3.43
N GLU A 36 -1.26 -14.38 3.20
CA GLU A 36 -1.31 -15.01 1.86
C GLU A 36 -2.74 -15.22 1.34
N MET A 37 -3.70 -15.41 2.24
CA MET A 37 -5.11 -15.50 1.91
C MET A 37 -5.64 -14.12 1.50
N GLU A 38 -5.45 -13.11 2.34
CA GLU A 38 -5.98 -11.76 2.12
C GLU A 38 -5.25 -11.02 0.97
N GLU A 39 -3.97 -11.32 0.72
CA GLU A 39 -3.21 -10.77 -0.40
C GLU A 39 -3.89 -11.11 -1.74
N LYS A 40 -4.45 -12.32 -1.87
CA LYS A 40 -5.14 -12.75 -3.09
C LYS A 40 -6.43 -11.98 -3.33
N GLU A 41 -7.13 -11.63 -2.27
CA GLU A 41 -8.43 -10.96 -2.35
C GLU A 41 -8.29 -9.45 -2.56
N TYR A 42 -7.36 -8.81 -1.85
CA TYR A 42 -7.30 -7.34 -1.79
C TYR A 42 -6.10 -6.74 -2.52
N ILE A 43 -4.96 -7.43 -2.61
CA ILE A 43 -3.72 -6.86 -3.17
C ILE A 43 -3.49 -7.31 -4.62
N LEU A 44 -3.66 -8.60 -4.93
CA LEU A 44 -3.42 -9.11 -6.29
C LEU A 44 -4.34 -8.45 -7.34
N PRO A 45 -5.64 -8.19 -7.09
CA PRO A 45 -6.47 -7.49 -8.07
C PRO A 45 -5.97 -6.07 -8.38
N LEU A 46 -5.47 -5.37 -7.36
CA LEU A 46 -4.85 -4.05 -7.53
C LEU A 46 -3.57 -4.11 -8.37
N LYS A 47 -2.82 -5.22 -8.33
CA LYS A 47 -1.67 -5.45 -9.23
C LYS A 47 -2.10 -5.79 -10.65
N SER A 48 -3.17 -6.55 -10.84
CA SER A 48 -3.54 -7.17 -12.13
C SER A 48 -4.38 -6.29 -13.06
N GLY A 49 -4.47 -4.97 -12.83
CA GLY A 49 -5.24 -4.09 -13.71
C GLY A 49 -6.72 -3.94 -13.36
N SER A 50 -7.25 -4.59 -12.31
CA SER A 50 -8.67 -4.42 -11.96
C SER A 50 -8.97 -2.98 -11.51
N ASP A 51 -10.23 -2.58 -11.65
CA ASP A 51 -10.70 -1.27 -11.19
C ASP A 51 -10.37 -1.05 -9.70
N ILE A 52 -9.97 0.18 -9.38
CA ILE A 52 -9.58 0.56 -8.04
C ILE A 52 -10.84 0.83 -7.22
N ASP A 53 -11.35 -0.21 -6.57
CA ASP A 53 -12.41 -0.06 -5.58
C ASP A 53 -11.84 0.54 -4.28
N LYS A 54 -12.51 1.58 -3.75
CA LYS A 54 -12.16 2.22 -2.49
C LYS A 54 -12.15 1.23 -1.32
N SER A 55 -13.05 0.24 -1.32
CA SER A 55 -13.07 -0.81 -0.30
C SER A 55 -11.78 -1.64 -0.32
N LYS A 56 -11.30 -1.98 -1.53
CA LYS A 56 -10.06 -2.72 -1.74
C LYS A 56 -8.84 -1.91 -1.36
N ILE A 57 -8.80 -0.60 -1.64
CA ILE A 57 -7.72 0.27 -1.17
C ILE A 57 -7.59 0.20 0.34
N LEU A 58 -8.70 0.38 1.06
CA LEU A 58 -8.68 0.44 2.52
C LEU A 58 -8.13 -0.86 3.11
N ASN A 59 -8.67 -2.00 2.70
CA ASN A 59 -8.24 -3.31 3.18
C ASN A 59 -6.80 -3.64 2.75
N ALA A 60 -6.45 -3.40 1.49
CA ALA A 60 -5.08 -3.58 0.99
C ALA A 60 -4.07 -2.74 1.76
N SER A 61 -4.44 -1.50 2.11
CA SER A 61 -3.59 -0.60 2.91
C SER A 61 -3.32 -1.19 4.30
N CYS A 62 -4.36 -1.73 4.95
CA CYS A 62 -4.23 -2.38 6.26
C CYS A 62 -3.33 -3.62 6.20
N ILE A 63 -3.65 -4.55 5.29
CA ILE A 63 -2.92 -5.81 5.10
C ILE A 63 -1.44 -5.54 4.78
N MET A 64 -1.17 -4.58 3.88
CA MET A 64 0.19 -4.20 3.51
C MET A 64 0.92 -3.52 4.69
N GLY A 65 0.27 -2.62 5.41
CA GLY A 65 0.84 -1.98 6.60
C GLY A 65 1.29 -3.00 7.65
N ILE A 66 0.43 -3.97 7.96
CA ILE A 66 0.71 -5.09 8.88
C ILE A 66 1.91 -5.92 8.38
N LYS A 67 1.93 -6.26 7.09
CA LYS A 67 3.00 -7.07 6.51
C LYS A 67 4.36 -6.38 6.57
N LEU A 68 4.40 -5.09 6.29
CA LEU A 68 5.64 -4.30 6.28
C LEU A 68 6.27 -4.19 7.68
N VAL A 69 5.47 -4.23 8.75
CA VAL A 69 6.01 -4.36 10.12
C VAL A 69 6.83 -5.64 10.26
N LYS A 70 6.32 -6.76 9.73
CA LYS A 70 7.01 -8.06 9.79
C LYS A 70 8.22 -8.11 8.88
N ASP A 71 8.15 -7.44 7.74
CA ASP A 71 9.29 -7.26 6.83
C ASP A 71 10.32 -6.24 7.40
N LYS A 72 10.09 -5.71 8.61
CA LYS A 72 10.97 -4.78 9.33
C LYS A 72 11.23 -3.48 8.55
N VAL A 73 10.24 -3.04 7.79
CA VAL A 73 10.27 -1.72 7.15
C VAL A 73 10.07 -0.66 8.23
N THR A 74 10.80 0.43 8.13
CA THR A 74 10.70 1.52 9.11
C THR A 74 9.77 2.62 8.64
N SER A 75 9.16 3.32 9.59
CA SER A 75 8.31 4.47 9.31
C SER A 75 9.07 5.57 8.56
N THR A 76 10.39 5.68 8.77
CA THR A 76 11.26 6.58 8.00
C THR A 76 11.33 6.20 6.52
N GLN A 77 11.45 4.91 6.19
CA GLN A 77 11.45 4.44 4.80
C GLN A 77 10.12 4.73 4.11
N LEU A 78 9.00 4.46 4.79
CA LEU A 78 7.66 4.74 4.25
C LEU A 78 7.40 6.24 4.06
N ARG A 79 7.81 7.09 5.02
CA ARG A 79 7.68 8.55 4.90
C ARG A 79 8.45 9.11 3.72
N ARG A 80 9.68 8.63 3.49
CA ARG A 80 10.49 9.04 2.31
C ARG A 80 9.80 8.67 1.00
N LEU A 81 9.17 7.50 0.95
CA LEU A 81 8.37 7.08 -0.20
C LEU A 81 7.18 8.02 -0.42
N LEU A 82 6.38 8.27 0.63
CA LEU A 82 5.22 9.16 0.57
C LEU A 82 5.59 10.59 0.14
N ASN A 83 6.71 11.12 0.63
CA ASN A 83 7.18 12.46 0.25
C ASN A 83 7.36 12.60 -1.27
N GLY A 84 7.84 11.55 -1.95
CA GLY A 84 7.97 11.55 -3.41
C GLY A 84 6.62 11.72 -4.11
N PHE A 85 5.59 11.03 -3.63
CA PHE A 85 4.24 11.11 -4.17
C PHE A 85 3.57 12.46 -3.85
N GLN A 86 3.71 12.96 -2.62
CA GLN A 86 3.18 14.25 -2.20
C GLN A 86 3.77 15.41 -3.02
N ILE A 87 5.08 15.38 -3.32
CA ILE A 87 5.72 16.38 -4.18
C ILE A 87 5.09 16.39 -5.59
N VAL A 88 4.77 15.21 -6.14
CA VAL A 88 4.09 15.14 -7.44
C VAL A 88 2.67 15.67 -7.34
N LYS A 89 1.90 15.22 -6.34
CA LYS A 89 0.52 15.66 -6.08
C LYS A 89 0.42 17.20 -6.01
N GLU A 90 1.29 17.83 -5.23
CA GLU A 90 1.30 19.29 -5.09
C GLU A 90 1.71 20.02 -6.38
N LYS A 91 2.68 19.49 -7.13
CA LYS A 91 3.09 20.08 -8.43
C LYS A 91 1.99 19.99 -9.48
N THR A 92 1.20 18.93 -9.46
CA THR A 92 0.17 18.65 -10.46
C THR A 92 -1.19 19.24 -10.12
N LYS A 93 -1.41 19.68 -8.87
CA LYS A 93 -2.67 20.27 -8.38
C LYS A 93 -3.25 21.38 -9.26
N LYS A 94 -2.40 22.19 -9.89
CA LYS A 94 -2.83 23.29 -10.79
C LYS A 94 -2.64 22.99 -12.28
N SER A 95 -1.70 22.10 -12.61
CA SER A 95 -1.22 21.90 -13.98
C SER A 95 -1.66 20.58 -14.62
N GLY A 96 -2.41 19.77 -13.85
CA GLY A 96 -2.80 18.41 -14.22
C GLY A 96 -1.67 17.41 -14.05
N LEU A 97 -2.04 16.16 -13.83
CA LEU A 97 -1.10 15.04 -13.83
C LEU A 97 -0.68 14.71 -15.25
N LYS A 98 0.63 14.49 -15.46
CA LYS A 98 1.20 14.12 -16.77
C LYS A 98 2.00 12.85 -16.64
N THR A 99 2.07 12.06 -17.72
CA THR A 99 2.83 10.79 -17.78
C THR A 99 4.31 10.96 -17.40
N THR A 100 4.93 12.10 -17.70
CA THR A 100 6.31 12.41 -17.29
C THR A 100 6.51 12.47 -15.78
N HIS A 101 5.48 12.86 -15.01
CA HIS A 101 5.51 12.82 -13.54
C HIS A 101 5.49 11.37 -13.04
N ILE A 102 4.68 10.52 -13.67
CA ILE A 102 4.60 9.10 -13.35
C ILE A 102 5.93 8.41 -13.63
N SER A 103 6.55 8.65 -14.78
CA SER A 103 7.87 8.11 -15.12
C SER A 103 8.93 8.46 -14.07
N LYS A 104 8.90 9.69 -13.53
CA LYS A 104 9.82 10.09 -12.45
C LYS A 104 9.55 9.34 -11.14
N LEU A 105 8.27 9.09 -10.82
CA LEU A 105 7.91 8.27 -9.66
C LEU A 105 8.37 6.83 -9.82
N LYS A 106 8.16 6.20 -10.98
CA LYS A 106 8.64 4.82 -11.25
C LYS A 106 10.16 4.71 -11.07
N LEU A 107 10.93 5.69 -11.54
CA LEU A 107 12.38 5.74 -11.32
C LEU A 107 12.74 5.86 -9.82
N ASN A 108 12.01 6.68 -9.06
CA ASN A 108 12.20 6.79 -7.62
C ASN A 108 11.83 5.49 -6.90
N LEU A 109 10.74 4.82 -7.29
CA LEU A 109 10.35 3.50 -6.77
C LEU A 109 11.48 2.49 -6.99
N ALA A 110 12.01 2.39 -8.20
CA ALA A 110 13.13 1.49 -8.52
C ALA A 110 14.36 1.77 -7.64
N TYR A 111 14.72 3.05 -7.47
CA TYR A 111 15.83 3.45 -6.62
C TYR A 111 15.63 3.07 -5.14
N VAL A 112 14.44 3.36 -4.59
CA VAL A 112 14.11 3.03 -3.19
C VAL A 112 14.14 1.52 -2.97
N THR A 113 13.58 0.76 -3.91
CA THR A 113 13.55 -0.71 -3.90
C THR A 113 14.95 -1.30 -3.90
N ALA A 114 15.83 -0.81 -4.79
CA ALA A 114 17.21 -1.28 -4.89
C ALA A 114 18.00 -1.04 -3.60
N ARG A 115 17.72 0.05 -2.88
CA ARG A 115 18.38 0.37 -1.61
C ARG A 115 17.79 -0.34 -0.39
N ASN A 116 16.51 -0.72 -0.45
CA ASN A 116 15.78 -1.26 0.69
C ASN A 116 14.91 -2.44 0.26
N TYR A 117 15.50 -3.61 0.10
CA TYR A 117 14.80 -4.78 -0.42
C TYR A 117 13.51 -5.14 0.35
N ASN A 118 13.45 -4.85 1.66
CA ASN A 118 12.28 -5.14 2.50
C ASN A 118 11.02 -4.36 2.08
N ILE A 119 11.16 -3.20 1.43
CA ILE A 119 10.00 -2.41 0.96
C ILE A 119 9.49 -2.90 -0.41
N LYS A 120 10.17 -3.87 -1.03
CA LYS A 120 9.92 -4.31 -2.40
C LYS A 120 8.45 -4.64 -2.65
N ARG A 121 7.78 -5.28 -1.69
CA ARG A 121 6.38 -5.68 -1.89
C ARG A 121 5.44 -4.47 -2.07
N LEU A 122 5.67 -3.41 -1.31
CA LEU A 122 4.92 -2.16 -1.44
C LEU A 122 5.28 -1.45 -2.74
N THR A 123 6.57 -1.35 -3.07
CA THR A 123 6.99 -0.67 -4.30
C THR A 123 6.54 -1.41 -5.54
N ASP A 124 6.52 -2.74 -5.54
CA ASP A 124 5.97 -3.56 -6.64
C ASP A 124 4.47 -3.29 -6.82
N LEU A 125 3.70 -3.20 -5.73
CA LEU A 125 2.28 -2.84 -5.80
C LEU A 125 2.09 -1.42 -6.38
N LEU A 126 2.86 -0.45 -5.89
CA LEU A 126 2.79 0.93 -6.39
C LEU A 126 3.22 1.02 -7.85
N ASP A 127 4.24 0.26 -8.28
CA ASP A 127 4.70 0.25 -9.67
C ASP A 127 3.59 -0.24 -10.62
N SER A 128 2.92 -1.34 -10.26
CA SER A 128 1.76 -1.87 -11.00
C SER A 128 0.58 -0.91 -11.02
N LEU A 129 0.34 -0.19 -9.92
CA LEU A 129 -0.72 0.83 -9.86
C LEU A 129 -0.40 2.05 -10.74
N LEU A 130 0.89 2.29 -11.03
CA LEU A 130 1.43 3.36 -11.88
C LEU A 130 1.74 2.91 -13.32
N ASP A 131 1.31 1.70 -13.73
CA ASP A 131 1.60 1.19 -15.06
C ASP A 131 0.97 2.01 -16.19
N ARG A 132 1.61 1.99 -17.35
CA ARG A 132 1.22 2.81 -18.52
C ARG A 132 -0.20 2.53 -18.99
N GLU A 133 -0.68 1.29 -18.84
CA GLU A 133 -2.05 0.92 -19.18
C GLU A 133 -3.08 1.63 -18.29
N ARG A 134 -2.71 1.91 -17.03
CA ARG A 134 -3.51 2.70 -16.08
C ARG A 134 -3.24 4.21 -16.20
N PHE A 135 -2.18 4.60 -16.89
CA PHE A 135 -1.82 6.00 -17.13
C PHE A 135 -1.65 6.34 -18.63
N PRO A 136 -2.70 6.20 -19.45
CA PRO A 136 -2.65 6.58 -20.86
C PRO A 136 -2.41 8.08 -21.04
N GLU A 137 -1.76 8.44 -22.15
CA GLU A 137 -1.54 9.83 -22.51
C GLU A 137 -2.89 10.55 -22.73
N ASN A 138 -2.94 11.85 -22.42
CA ASN A 138 -4.10 12.72 -22.61
C ASN A 138 -5.37 12.36 -21.82
N THR A 139 -5.24 11.59 -20.73
CA THR A 139 -6.36 11.31 -19.79
C THR A 139 -6.12 12.03 -18.47
N ASP A 140 -7.17 12.64 -17.89
CA ASP A 140 -7.11 13.15 -16.52
C ASP A 140 -7.16 11.97 -15.54
N LEU A 141 -6.04 11.74 -14.88
CA LEU A 141 -5.81 10.58 -14.01
C LEU A 141 -5.56 11.02 -12.56
N THR A 142 -5.98 12.24 -12.24
CA THR A 142 -5.79 12.84 -10.91
C THR A 142 -6.47 12.00 -9.84
N GLU A 143 -7.70 11.51 -10.07
CA GLU A 143 -8.43 10.67 -9.11
C GLU A 143 -7.75 9.31 -8.89
N HIS A 144 -7.25 8.68 -9.96
CA HIS A 144 -6.52 7.42 -9.87
C HIS A 144 -5.22 7.60 -9.08
N PHE A 145 -4.49 8.67 -9.36
CA PHE A 145 -3.28 9.00 -8.62
C PHE A 145 -3.56 9.33 -7.15
N ASP A 146 -4.62 10.09 -6.87
CA ASP A 146 -5.06 10.36 -5.50
C ASP A 146 -5.38 9.07 -4.76
N SER A 147 -6.00 8.09 -5.43
CA SER A 147 -6.28 6.77 -4.88
C SER A 147 -5.00 6.00 -4.52
N VAL A 148 -3.94 6.11 -5.34
CA VAL A 148 -2.61 5.55 -5.02
C VAL A 148 -1.98 6.25 -3.83
N VAL A 149 -2.10 7.58 -3.73
CA VAL A 149 -1.60 8.35 -2.58
C VAL A 149 -2.34 7.95 -1.31
N THR A 150 -3.67 7.84 -1.36
CA THR A 150 -4.50 7.39 -0.23
C THR A 150 -4.13 5.98 0.22
N LEU A 151 -3.85 5.06 -0.72
CA LEU A 151 -3.35 3.73 -0.37
C LEU A 151 -2.04 3.83 0.43
N LEU A 152 -1.08 4.62 -0.04
CA LEU A 152 0.22 4.76 0.64
C LEU A 152 0.10 5.43 2.02
N GLU A 153 -0.77 6.42 2.16
CA GLU A 153 -1.10 7.05 3.45
C GLU A 153 -1.72 6.02 4.41
N GLY A 154 -2.69 5.24 3.94
CA GLY A 154 -3.30 4.15 4.70
C GLY A 154 -2.26 3.12 5.17
N VAL A 155 -1.35 2.70 4.28
CA VAL A 155 -0.26 1.77 4.62
C VAL A 155 0.57 2.31 5.79
N ILE A 156 0.92 3.59 5.78
CA ILE A 156 1.70 4.21 6.87
C ILE A 156 0.91 4.23 8.18
N VAL A 157 -0.37 4.57 8.13
CA VAL A 157 -1.25 4.62 9.31
C VAL A 157 -1.35 3.24 9.94
N TYR A 158 -1.69 2.22 9.15
CA TYR A 158 -1.84 0.85 9.67
C TYR A 158 -0.52 0.21 10.05
N HIS A 159 0.57 0.51 9.35
CA HIS A 159 1.92 0.11 9.77
C HIS A 159 2.24 0.63 11.19
N LYS A 160 1.92 1.89 11.47
CA LYS A 160 2.15 2.49 12.79
C LYS A 160 1.24 1.87 13.86
N LEU A 161 -0.03 1.66 13.56
CA LEU A 161 -0.97 0.99 14.47
C LEU A 161 -0.55 -0.45 14.78
N ALA A 162 0.00 -1.15 13.79
CA ALA A 162 0.52 -2.51 13.89
C ALA A 162 1.86 -2.64 14.65
N GLY A 163 2.36 -1.55 15.27
CA GLY A 163 3.61 -1.57 16.05
C GLY A 163 4.88 -1.37 15.21
N GLY A 164 4.75 -0.81 14.00
CA GLY A 164 5.87 -0.42 13.16
C GLY A 164 6.80 0.57 13.85
N ARG A 165 8.12 0.35 13.71
CA ARG A 165 9.17 1.18 14.35
C ARG A 165 9.61 2.32 13.43
N ASP A 166 10.37 3.27 13.99
CA ASP A 166 10.90 4.44 13.27
C ASP A 166 12.18 4.16 12.44
#